data_AF-A0A1Q5PTL1-F1
#
_entry.id   AF-A0A1Q5PTL1-F1
#
_cell.length_a   1.000
_cell.length_b   1.000
_cell.length_c   1.000
_cell.angle_alpha   90.00
_cell.angle_beta   90.00
_cell.angle_gamma   90.00
#
_symmetry.space_group_name_H-M   'P 1'
#
loop_
_entity.id
_entity.type
_entity.pdbx_description
1 polymer ?
#
loop_
_entity_poly.entity_id
_entity_poly.type
_entity_poly.pdbx_seq_one_letter_code
_entity_poly.pdbx_strand_id
1 'polypeptide(L)'
;MNPITAISAPRLAEIARVWAAQPWPLNQEQAIGVYPQLGWAPQPDRPSIFFSDLGVLPGAPKGFFTLVDGFVAAIYLPLNNLQVPAPESAEYSRTLSQAFGPPVAGPDSRPVADAVGHRLPADADTSTSSIWLLDGGCTLQLSVSPRLALANIASPDFSQTVLRATAEEF
;
A
#
# COMPACT_ATOMS: atom_id res chain seq x y z
N MET A 1 -3.93 16.85 -21.78
CA MET A 1 -3.07 16.32 -20.70
C MET A 1 -3.96 16.11 -19.49
N ASN A 2 -4.03 14.89 -18.95
CA ASN A 2 -4.72 14.65 -17.69
C ASN A 2 -3.83 15.20 -16.55
N PRO A 3 -4.39 15.91 -15.57
CA PRO A 3 -3.60 16.40 -14.44
C PRO A 3 -3.01 15.23 -13.66
N ILE A 4 -1.74 15.35 -13.25
CA ILE A 4 -1.14 14.43 -12.28
C ILE A 4 -1.87 14.63 -10.96
N THR A 5 -2.35 13.55 -10.36
CA THR A 5 -3.03 13.55 -9.07
C THR A 5 -2.39 12.47 -8.21
N ALA A 6 -2.03 12.85 -6.98
CA ALA A 6 -1.42 11.98 -6.00
C ALA A 6 -2.17 12.05 -4.66
N ILE A 7 -2.22 10.93 -3.95
CA ILE A 7 -2.75 10.82 -2.60
C ILE A 7 -1.73 11.45 -1.65
N SER A 8 -2.10 12.49 -0.91
CA SER A 8 -1.14 13.14 0.01
C SER A 8 -0.63 12.18 1.08
N ALA A 9 0.59 12.40 1.59
CA ALA A 9 1.17 11.57 2.64
C ALA A 9 0.31 11.51 3.94
N PRO A 10 -0.31 12.62 4.39
CA PRO A 10 -1.26 12.55 5.51
C PRO A 10 -2.48 11.66 5.23
N ARG A 11 -3.01 11.69 4.00
CA ARG A 11 -4.14 10.85 3.61
C ARG A 11 -3.76 9.37 3.56
N LEU A 12 -2.56 9.05 3.07
CA LEU A 12 -2.02 7.70 3.15
C LEU A 12 -1.91 7.20 4.60
N ALA A 13 -1.43 8.04 5.53
CA ALA A 13 -1.33 7.69 6.94
C ALA A 13 -2.73 7.43 7.57
N GLU A 14 -3.75 8.20 7.19
CA GLU A 14 -5.13 7.96 7.61
C GLU A 14 -5.65 6.61 7.11
N ILE A 15 -5.48 6.32 5.82
CA ILE A 15 -5.87 5.04 5.22
C ILE A 15 -5.21 3.87 5.94
N ALA A 16 -3.89 3.95 6.18
CA ALA A 16 -3.14 2.92 6.89
C ALA A 16 -3.68 2.68 8.30
N ARG A 17 -4.03 3.74 9.05
CA ARG A 17 -4.63 3.63 10.38
C ARG A 17 -5.98 2.94 10.36
N VAL A 18 -6.85 3.30 9.40
CA VAL A 18 -8.19 2.70 9.31
C VAL A 18 -8.11 1.19 9.06
N TRP A 19 -7.21 0.74 8.18
CA TRP A 19 -6.99 -0.69 7.94
C TRP A 19 -6.34 -1.40 9.13
N ALA A 20 -5.34 -0.77 9.75
CA ALA A 20 -4.66 -1.32 10.92
C ALA A 20 -5.58 -1.50 12.13
N ALA A 21 -6.59 -0.63 12.28
CA ALA A 21 -7.56 -0.67 13.37
C ALA A 21 -8.64 -1.76 13.22
N GLN A 22 -8.71 -2.45 12.09
CA GLN A 22 -9.73 -3.48 11.86
C GLN A 22 -9.47 -4.74 12.72
N PRO A 23 -10.54 -5.48 13.10
CA PRO A 23 -10.41 -6.72 13.86
C PRO A 23 -9.95 -7.87 12.95
N TRP A 24 -8.63 -8.00 12.75
CA TRP A 24 -8.04 -9.07 11.94
C TRP A 24 -8.27 -10.47 12.56
N PRO A 25 -8.41 -11.53 11.74
CA PRO A 25 -8.37 -11.52 10.28
C PRO A 25 -9.69 -11.05 9.65
N LEU A 26 -9.62 -10.30 8.55
CA LEU A 26 -10.78 -9.82 7.80
C LEU A 26 -11.13 -10.78 6.66
N ASN A 27 -12.39 -11.15 6.52
CA ASN A 27 -12.90 -11.78 5.30
C ASN A 27 -13.25 -10.72 4.23
N GLN A 28 -13.65 -11.16 3.04
CA GLN A 28 -13.99 -10.26 1.92
C GLN A 28 -15.11 -9.26 2.26
N GLU A 29 -16.17 -9.70 2.93
CA GLU A 29 -17.33 -8.84 3.26
C GLU A 29 -16.92 -7.76 4.27
N GLN A 30 -16.16 -8.15 5.30
CA GLN A 30 -15.65 -7.22 6.29
C GLN A 30 -14.70 -6.19 5.65
N ALA A 31 -13.84 -6.62 4.72
CA ALA A 31 -12.95 -5.74 3.98
C ALA A 31 -13.71 -4.72 3.12
N ILE A 32 -14.78 -5.14 2.44
CA ILE A 32 -15.66 -4.23 1.69
C ILE A 32 -16.33 -3.23 2.64
N GLY A 33 -16.68 -3.65 3.87
CA GLY A 33 -17.22 -2.80 4.92
C GLY A 33 -16.27 -1.68 5.39
N VAL A 34 -14.98 -1.76 5.08
CA VAL A 34 -14.01 -0.70 5.37
C VAL A 34 -14.12 0.46 4.38
N TYR A 35 -14.48 0.19 3.11
CA TYR A 35 -14.46 1.20 2.04
C TYR A 35 -15.25 2.47 2.35
N PRO A 36 -16.49 2.41 2.90
CA PRO A 36 -17.25 3.61 3.20
C PRO A 36 -16.57 4.52 4.25
N GLN A 37 -15.78 3.94 5.16
CA GLN A 37 -15.02 4.70 6.17
C GLN A 37 -13.93 5.56 5.51
N LEU A 38 -13.47 5.17 4.34
CA LEU A 38 -12.47 5.86 3.53
C LEU A 38 -13.09 6.70 2.41
N GLY A 39 -14.43 6.74 2.28
CA GLY A 39 -15.10 7.39 1.16
C GLY A 39 -14.92 6.65 -0.17
N TRP A 40 -14.55 5.36 -0.12
CA TRP A 40 -14.33 4.51 -1.28
C TRP A 40 -15.57 3.68 -1.61
N ALA A 41 -15.64 3.20 -2.84
CA ALA A 41 -16.69 2.30 -3.29
C ALA A 41 -16.09 1.05 -3.96
N PRO A 42 -16.70 -0.14 -3.79
CA PRO A 42 -16.27 -1.34 -4.49
C PRO A 42 -16.55 -1.20 -5.99
N GLN A 43 -15.77 -1.88 -6.82
CA GLN A 43 -16.10 -2.07 -8.23
C GLN A 43 -17.25 -3.09 -8.34
N PRO A 44 -18.36 -2.79 -9.05
CA PRO A 44 -19.56 -3.62 -9.08
C PRO A 44 -19.31 -5.10 -9.37
N ASP A 45 -18.47 -5.40 -10.38
CA ASP A 45 -18.21 -6.77 -10.82
C ASP A 45 -17.03 -7.44 -10.12
N ARG A 46 -16.24 -6.68 -9.36
CA ARG A 46 -15.01 -7.16 -8.69
C ARG A 46 -14.85 -6.45 -7.35
N PRO A 47 -15.54 -6.91 -6.29
CA PRO A 47 -15.57 -6.22 -5.01
C PRO A 47 -14.22 -6.09 -4.30
N SER A 48 -13.23 -6.93 -4.66
CA SER A 48 -11.85 -6.80 -4.17
C SER A 48 -11.09 -5.61 -4.77
N ILE A 49 -11.61 -5.01 -5.85
CA ILE A 49 -11.10 -3.80 -6.48
C ILE A 49 -11.98 -2.63 -6.02
N PHE A 50 -11.37 -1.51 -5.66
CA PHE A 50 -12.09 -0.34 -5.15
C PHE A 50 -11.65 0.96 -5.85
N PHE A 51 -12.59 1.91 -5.89
CA PHE A 51 -12.33 3.28 -6.29
C PHE A 51 -11.72 4.01 -5.09
N SER A 52 -10.41 4.18 -5.11
CA SER A 52 -9.69 5.02 -4.16
C SER A 52 -9.83 6.51 -4.50
N ASP A 53 -9.13 7.36 -3.76
CA ASP A 53 -9.03 8.80 -4.00
C ASP A 53 -8.55 9.15 -5.43
N LEU A 54 -7.89 8.23 -6.15
CA LEU A 54 -7.49 8.38 -7.56
C LEU A 54 -8.53 7.85 -8.55
N GLY A 55 -9.39 6.92 -8.11
CA GLY A 55 -10.32 6.18 -8.96
C GLY A 55 -11.42 7.04 -9.61
N VAL A 56 -11.52 8.31 -9.21
CA VAL A 56 -12.40 9.33 -9.84
C VAL A 56 -11.95 9.67 -11.26
N LEU A 57 -10.69 9.42 -11.60
CA LEU A 57 -10.12 9.75 -12.91
C LEU A 57 -10.25 8.57 -13.90
N PRO A 58 -10.78 8.78 -15.12
CA PRO A 58 -10.85 7.74 -16.13
C PRO A 58 -9.47 7.14 -16.44
N GLY A 59 -9.33 5.83 -16.29
CA GLY A 59 -8.08 5.09 -16.55
C GLY A 59 -7.04 5.14 -15.41
N ALA A 60 -7.36 5.76 -14.27
CA ALA A 60 -6.48 5.69 -13.10
C ALA A 60 -6.35 4.26 -12.57
N PRO A 61 -5.16 3.89 -12.05
CA PRO A 61 -4.96 2.60 -11.42
C PRO A 61 -5.87 2.48 -10.19
N LYS A 62 -6.53 1.33 -10.06
CA LYS A 62 -7.46 1.04 -8.97
C LYS A 62 -6.72 0.36 -7.81
N GLY A 63 -7.16 0.64 -6.59
CA GLY A 63 -6.72 -0.13 -5.43
C GLY A 63 -7.40 -1.48 -5.40
N PHE A 64 -6.77 -2.47 -4.77
CA PHE A 64 -7.35 -3.79 -4.58
C PHE A 64 -6.82 -4.46 -3.30
N PHE A 65 -7.51 -5.49 -2.82
CA PHE A 65 -6.95 -6.40 -1.82
C PHE A 65 -6.84 -7.82 -2.35
N THR A 66 -5.96 -8.60 -1.73
CA THR A 66 -5.76 -10.03 -2.01
C THR A 66 -6.28 -10.87 -0.85
N LEU A 67 -6.67 -12.11 -1.15
CA LEU A 67 -7.11 -13.08 -0.17
C LEU A 67 -6.15 -14.27 -0.14
N VAL A 68 -5.84 -14.75 1.05
CA VAL A 68 -5.19 -16.04 1.33
C VAL A 68 -6.11 -16.80 2.28
N ASP A 69 -6.48 -18.02 1.92
CA ASP A 69 -7.40 -18.87 2.70
C ASP A 69 -8.72 -18.18 3.09
N GLY A 70 -9.24 -17.30 2.21
CA GLY A 70 -10.49 -16.57 2.42
C GLY A 70 -10.37 -15.30 3.26
N PHE A 71 -9.18 -14.97 3.75
CA PHE A 71 -8.91 -13.77 4.54
C PHE A 71 -8.02 -12.79 3.79
N VAL A 72 -8.18 -11.50 4.07
CA VAL A 72 -7.36 -10.44 3.49
C VAL A 72 -5.91 -10.64 3.91
N ALA A 73 -5.03 -10.73 2.91
CA ALA A 73 -3.58 -10.82 3.11
C ALA A 73 -2.93 -9.45 3.00
N ALA A 74 -3.27 -8.71 1.94
CA ALA A 74 -2.67 -7.41 1.66
C ALA A 74 -3.62 -6.50 0.87
N ILE A 75 -3.54 -5.21 1.15
CA ILE A 75 -4.23 -4.12 0.44
C ILE A 75 -3.20 -3.34 -0.36
N TYR A 76 -3.42 -3.21 -1.67
CA TYR A 76 -2.58 -2.49 -2.60
C TYR A 76 -3.27 -1.19 -3.02
N LEU A 77 -2.57 -0.08 -2.82
CA LEU A 77 -3.06 1.25 -3.10
C LEU A 77 -2.06 2.03 -3.97
N PRO A 78 -2.37 2.21 -5.27
CA PRO A 78 -1.67 3.18 -6.10
C PRO A 78 -1.81 4.57 -5.50
N LEU A 79 -0.71 5.31 -5.37
CA LEU A 79 -0.70 6.64 -4.77
C LEU A 79 -0.75 7.76 -5.80
N ASN A 80 -0.53 7.45 -7.08
CA ASN A 80 -0.58 8.41 -8.17
C ASN A 80 -1.22 7.84 -9.43
N ASN A 81 -1.87 8.71 -10.23
CA ASN A 81 -2.48 8.33 -11.51
C ASN A 81 -1.48 8.31 -12.69
N LEU A 82 -0.41 9.10 -12.61
CA LEU A 82 0.64 9.32 -13.61
C LEU A 82 1.94 9.72 -12.89
N GLN A 83 3.09 9.54 -13.56
CA GLN A 83 4.47 9.82 -13.08
C GLN A 83 4.58 10.73 -11.84
N VAL A 84 5.08 10.20 -10.73
CA VAL A 84 5.49 11.01 -9.57
C VAL A 84 6.90 11.52 -9.84
N PRO A 85 7.14 12.84 -9.83
CA PRO A 85 8.49 13.36 -9.71
C PRO A 85 9.06 12.96 -8.34
N ALA A 86 10.30 12.47 -8.34
CA ALA A 86 11.07 12.08 -7.16
C ALA A 86 10.98 12.97 -5.89
N PRO A 87 10.74 14.31 -5.92
CA PRO A 87 10.61 15.11 -4.69
C PRO A 87 9.45 14.73 -3.73
N GLU A 88 8.42 14.00 -4.15
CA GLU A 88 7.31 13.62 -3.25
C GLU A 88 7.67 12.44 -2.32
N SER A 89 8.63 11.59 -2.70
CA SER A 89 9.00 10.39 -1.93
C SER A 89 9.58 10.72 -0.54
N ALA A 90 10.39 11.78 -0.46
CA ALA A 90 10.95 12.27 0.79
C ALA A 90 9.87 12.82 1.72
N GLU A 91 8.81 13.41 1.17
CA GLU A 91 7.67 13.87 1.95
C GLU A 91 6.88 12.70 2.53
N TYR A 92 6.55 11.69 1.70
CA TYR A 92 5.93 10.46 2.21
C TYR A 92 6.75 9.83 3.33
N SER A 93 8.05 9.60 3.10
CA SER A 93 8.90 8.96 4.10
C SER A 93 8.93 9.76 5.40
N ARG A 94 9.02 11.10 5.33
CA ARG A 94 9.02 11.98 6.50
C ARG A 94 7.70 11.90 7.26
N THR A 95 6.57 12.09 6.58
CA THR A 95 5.24 12.11 7.20
C THR A 95 4.88 10.76 7.79
N LEU A 96 5.16 9.66 7.09
CA LEU A 96 4.93 8.32 7.61
C LEU A 96 5.82 8.02 8.81
N SER A 97 7.07 8.48 8.81
CA SER A 97 7.95 8.31 9.97
C SER A 97 7.51 9.12 11.19
N GLN A 98 6.91 10.30 10.97
CA GLN A 98 6.27 11.07 12.04
C GLN A 98 4.99 10.39 12.56
N ALA A 99 4.27 9.69 11.69
CA ALA A 99 3.00 9.05 12.02
C ALA A 99 3.17 7.70 12.75
N PHE A 100 4.19 6.92 12.39
CA PHE A 100 4.35 5.51 12.79
C PHE A 100 5.73 5.19 13.42
N GLY A 101 6.60 6.20 13.58
CA GLY A 101 7.98 5.99 14.04
C GLY A 101 8.95 5.68 12.88
N PRO A 102 10.24 5.42 13.18
CA PRO A 102 11.21 5.11 12.13
C PRO A 102 10.81 3.85 11.36
N PRO A 103 11.14 3.75 10.06
CA PRO A 103 10.93 2.53 9.31
C PRO A 103 11.69 1.37 9.96
N VAL A 104 11.12 0.18 9.92
CA VAL A 104 11.77 -1.04 10.38
C VAL A 104 12.89 -1.37 9.40
N ALA A 105 14.10 -1.61 9.92
CA ALA A 105 15.23 -2.02 9.10
C ALA A 105 15.02 -3.45 8.59
N GLY A 106 14.99 -3.63 7.27
CA GLY A 106 15.16 -4.92 6.61
C GLY A 106 16.39 -4.85 5.68
N PRO A 107 17.20 -5.93 5.55
CA PRO A 107 18.10 -6.10 4.41
C PRO A 107 17.23 -6.03 3.15
N ASP A 108 17.52 -5.03 2.33
CA ASP A 108 16.81 -4.70 1.10
C ASP A 108 15.29 -4.72 1.20
N SER A 109 14.72 -3.57 1.56
CA SER A 109 13.31 -3.27 1.33
C SER A 109 12.97 -3.52 -0.16
N ARG A 110 12.65 -4.76 -0.52
CA ARG A 110 12.38 -5.10 -1.90
C ARG A 110 11.06 -4.46 -2.30
N PRO A 111 10.96 -3.79 -3.46
CA PRO A 111 9.71 -3.14 -3.84
C PRO A 111 8.52 -4.12 -3.78
N VAL A 112 7.36 -3.66 -3.29
CA VAL A 112 6.14 -4.45 -3.10
C VAL A 112 5.80 -5.30 -4.32
N ALA A 113 5.90 -4.70 -5.51
CA ALA A 113 5.55 -5.38 -6.75
C ALA A 113 6.40 -6.65 -6.96
N ASP A 114 7.69 -6.59 -6.65
CA ASP A 114 8.60 -7.72 -6.73
C ASP A 114 8.24 -8.82 -5.74
N ALA A 115 7.89 -8.47 -4.49
CA ALA A 115 7.51 -9.43 -3.46
C ALA A 115 6.22 -10.22 -3.79
N VAL A 116 5.36 -9.65 -4.64
CA VAL A 116 4.03 -10.18 -4.97
C VAL A 116 3.99 -10.77 -6.39
N GLY A 117 5.14 -10.84 -7.07
CA GLY A 117 5.23 -11.34 -8.44
C GLY A 117 4.61 -10.40 -9.48
N HIS A 118 4.38 -9.13 -9.12
CA HIS A 118 4.04 -8.08 -10.08
C HIS A 118 5.30 -7.62 -10.80
N ARG A 119 5.20 -7.43 -12.11
CA ARG A 119 6.32 -6.98 -12.94
C ARG A 119 6.78 -5.60 -12.47
N LEU A 120 8.04 -5.50 -12.03
CA LEU A 120 8.63 -4.21 -11.76
C LEU A 120 8.77 -3.36 -13.03
N PRO A 121 8.72 -2.03 -12.89
CA PRO A 121 9.23 -1.12 -13.89
C PRO A 121 10.67 -1.47 -14.28
N ALA A 122 11.05 -1.17 -15.52
CA ALA A 122 12.39 -1.46 -16.05
C ALA A 122 13.54 -0.74 -15.30
N ASP A 123 13.21 0.23 -14.46
CA ASP A 123 14.09 1.09 -13.66
C ASP A 123 14.09 0.74 -12.16
N ALA A 124 13.90 -0.55 -11.83
CA ALA A 124 13.91 -1.09 -10.47
C ALA A 124 15.08 -0.58 -9.60
N ASP A 125 16.27 -0.39 -10.19
CA ASP A 125 17.48 0.13 -9.52
C ASP A 125 17.32 1.54 -8.90
N THR A 126 16.30 2.29 -9.31
CA THR A 126 15.99 3.61 -8.76
C THR A 126 14.82 3.59 -7.77
N SER A 127 14.29 2.40 -7.48
CA SER A 127 13.16 2.24 -6.57
C SER A 127 13.64 2.29 -5.13
N THR A 128 12.95 3.08 -4.32
CA THR A 128 13.14 3.12 -2.87
C THR A 128 11.96 2.47 -2.20
N SER A 129 12.21 1.67 -1.16
CA SER A 129 11.13 1.12 -0.34
C SER A 129 11.42 1.29 1.15
N SER A 130 10.35 1.53 1.89
CA SER A 130 10.36 1.70 3.34
C SER A 130 9.18 0.94 3.94
N ILE A 131 9.40 0.30 5.09
CA ILE A 131 8.39 -0.48 5.79
C ILE A 131 8.21 0.10 7.20
N TRP A 132 6.96 0.28 7.63
CA TRP A 132 6.60 0.66 8.99
C TRP A 132 5.72 -0.42 9.61
N LEU A 133 5.93 -0.68 10.90
CA LEU A 133 5.01 -1.48 11.70
C LEU A 133 3.88 -0.56 12.19
N LEU A 134 2.64 -0.97 11.93
CA LEU A 134 1.45 -0.28 12.37
C LEU A 134 0.91 -0.93 13.65
N ASP A 135 -0.01 -0.23 14.31
CA ASP A 135 -0.80 -0.80 15.39
C ASP A 135 -1.55 -2.07 14.93
N GLY A 136 -1.80 -3.00 15.84
CA GLY A 136 -2.44 -4.28 15.51
C GLY A 136 -1.57 -5.27 14.75
N GLY A 137 -0.29 -4.95 14.50
CA GLY A 137 0.68 -5.88 13.88
C GLY A 137 0.68 -5.87 12.36
N CYS A 138 -0.10 -4.99 11.72
CA CYS A 138 -0.04 -4.76 10.28
C CYS A 138 1.27 -4.08 9.89
N THR A 139 1.67 -4.19 8.63
CA THR A 139 2.80 -3.43 8.08
C THR A 139 2.33 -2.53 6.95
N LEU A 140 2.87 -1.31 6.90
CA LEU A 140 2.77 -0.42 5.76
C LEU A 140 4.09 -0.44 5.02
N GLN A 141 4.08 -0.86 3.77
CA GLN A 141 5.21 -0.72 2.88
C GLN A 141 4.91 0.35 1.83
N LEU A 142 5.82 1.31 1.69
CA LEU A 142 5.82 2.29 0.60
C LEU A 142 6.91 1.88 -0.38
N SER A 143 6.56 1.69 -1.65
CA SER A 143 7.52 1.54 -2.74
C SER A 143 7.35 2.68 -3.73
N VAL A 144 8.42 3.42 -3.96
CA VAL A 144 8.44 4.53 -4.91
C VAL A 144 9.43 4.23 -6.02
N SER A 145 8.97 4.35 -7.25
CA SER A 145 9.76 4.32 -8.48
C SER A 145 9.48 5.59 -9.30
N PRO A 146 10.29 5.93 -10.32
CA PRO A 146 10.04 7.10 -11.18
C PRO A 146 8.69 7.10 -11.90
N ARG A 147 8.01 5.94 -11.97
CA ARG A 147 6.73 5.80 -12.68
C ARG A 147 5.54 5.58 -11.75
N LEU A 148 5.76 5.02 -10.57
CA LEU A 148 4.70 4.57 -9.67
C LEU A 148 5.13 4.68 -8.21
N ALA A 149 4.27 5.28 -7.40
CA ALA A 149 4.27 5.15 -5.95
C ALA A 149 3.12 4.20 -5.55
N LEU A 150 3.46 3.18 -4.77
CA LEU A 150 2.54 2.13 -4.34
C LEU A 150 2.67 1.96 -2.83
N ALA A 151 1.52 1.95 -2.14
CA ALA A 151 1.43 1.50 -0.77
C ALA A 151 0.87 0.08 -0.70
N ASN A 152 1.40 -0.70 0.23
CA ASN A 152 0.89 -2.00 0.63
C ASN A 152 0.63 -2.01 2.13
N ILE A 153 -0.57 -2.40 2.53
CA ILE A 153 -0.91 -2.66 3.93
C ILE A 153 -1.13 -4.16 4.07
N ALA A 154 -0.21 -4.85 4.73
CA ALA A 154 -0.33 -6.28 4.97
C ALA A 154 -1.04 -6.57 6.30
N SER A 155 -1.84 -7.64 6.32
CA SER A 155 -2.48 -8.15 7.53
C SER A 155 -1.43 -8.56 8.58
N PRO A 156 -1.80 -8.72 9.86
CA PRO A 156 -0.83 -9.10 10.88
C PRO A 156 -0.16 -10.45 10.61
N ASP A 157 -0.91 -11.41 10.07
CA ASP A 157 -0.39 -12.73 9.71
C ASP A 157 0.56 -12.65 8.50
N PHE A 158 0.13 -11.95 7.43
CA PHE A 158 0.95 -11.78 6.24
C PHE A 158 2.19 -10.89 6.50
N SER A 159 2.09 -9.95 7.43
CA SER A 159 3.21 -9.11 7.88
C SER A 159 4.34 -9.94 8.46
N GLN A 160 4.06 -11.07 9.13
CA GLN A 160 5.12 -11.97 9.58
C GLN A 160 5.86 -12.60 8.40
N THR A 161 5.15 -12.91 7.30
CA THR A 161 5.78 -13.43 6.08
C THR A 161 6.65 -12.36 5.41
N VAL A 162 6.14 -11.13 5.31
CA VAL A 162 6.90 -9.99 4.77
C VAL A 162 8.15 -9.73 5.59
N LEU A 163 8.04 -9.69 6.92
CA LEU A 163 9.17 -9.43 7.82
C LEU A 163 10.15 -10.61 7.91
N ARG A 164 9.70 -11.86 7.76
CA ARG A 164 10.58 -13.05 7.74
C ARG A 164 11.33 -13.20 6.42
N ALA A 165 10.67 -12.92 5.29
CA ALA A 165 11.35 -12.86 4.00
C ALA A 165 12.47 -11.80 4.00
N THR A 166 12.33 -10.74 4.82
CA THR A 166 13.40 -9.77 5.06
C THR A 166 14.41 -10.20 6.14
N ALA A 167 14.22 -11.28 6.89
CA ALA A 167 15.15 -11.69 7.96
C ALA A 167 16.08 -12.86 7.56
N GLU A 168 15.71 -13.66 6.55
CA GLU A 168 16.40 -14.91 6.20
C GLU A 168 17.54 -14.78 5.16
N GLU A 169 17.98 -13.56 4.83
CA GLU A 169 19.16 -13.32 3.94
C GLU A 169 20.48 -13.04 4.70
N PHE A 170 20.65 -13.58 5.91
CA PHE A 170 21.94 -13.61 6.62
C PHE A 170 22.33 -15.02 7.09
#